data_AF-A0A925H330-F1
#
_entry.id   AF-A0A925H330-F1
#
_cell.length_a   1.000
_cell.length_b   1.000
_cell.length_c   1.000
_cell.angle_alpha   90.00
_cell.angle_beta   90.00
_cell.angle_gamma   90.00
#
_symmetry.space_group_name_H-M   'P 1'
#
loop_
_entity.id
_entity.type
_entity.pdbx_description
1 polymer ?
#
loop_
_entity_poly.entity_id
_entity_poly.type
_entity_poly.pdbx_seq_one_letter_code
_entity_poly.pdbx_strand_id
1 'polypeptide(L)'
;MSQDLSRGLAEAFRSDQTPPFAQMLGQLFGNSNGDIKARVLNSLIAAAGPGMLSNILQKHGNPVAPQGEVTAEQADGIPAAAVEEMAQQAESKNPGIVDQISDFYAEHPTLVQTLGALAVGMAMKHMSGQKRGMF
;
A
#
# COMPACT_ATOMS: atom_id res chain seq x y z
N MET A 1 4.64 16.68 -10.78
CA MET A 1 3.71 16.51 -9.64
C MET A 1 4.30 15.54 -8.60
N SER A 2 5.52 15.78 -8.14
CA SER A 2 6.18 14.93 -7.11
C SER A 2 6.96 15.77 -6.10
N GLN A 3 6.95 17.10 -6.26
CA GLN A 3 7.66 18.05 -5.41
C GLN A 3 6.77 18.61 -4.29
N ASP A 4 5.45 18.53 -4.47
CA ASP A 4 4.45 19.01 -3.50
C ASP A 4 4.30 18.06 -2.31
N LEU A 5 4.42 16.74 -2.55
CA LEU A 5 4.37 15.71 -1.51
C LEU A 5 5.52 15.83 -0.49
N SER A 6 6.75 15.99 -0.98
CA SER A 6 7.93 16.08 -0.12
C SER A 6 7.91 17.31 0.79
N ARG A 7 7.21 18.39 0.38
CA ARG A 7 7.02 19.60 1.18
C ARG A 7 5.91 19.42 2.21
N GLY A 8 4.76 18.87 1.81
CA GLY A 8 3.64 18.61 2.73
C GLY A 8 3.95 17.58 3.82
N LEU A 9 4.79 16.57 3.52
CA LEU A 9 5.20 15.57 4.49
C LEU A 9 6.17 16.14 5.54
N ALA A 10 7.11 17.01 5.13
CA ALA A 10 8.03 17.69 6.04
C ALA A 10 7.32 18.70 6.96
N GLU A 11 6.24 19.35 6.48
CA GLU A 11 5.38 20.21 7.31
C GLU A 11 4.52 19.39 8.28
N ALA A 12 3.98 18.25 7.87
CA ALA A 12 3.20 17.36 8.73
C ALA A 12 4.05 16.71 9.85
N PHE A 13 5.30 16.32 9.57
CA PHE A 13 6.23 15.82 10.58
C PHE A 13 6.68 16.88 11.59
N ARG A 14 6.47 18.17 11.30
CA ARG A 14 6.88 19.29 12.16
C ARG A 14 5.75 19.91 12.97
N SER A 15 4.50 19.48 12.75
CA SER A 15 3.34 19.93 13.52
C SER A 15 3.20 19.16 14.83
N ASP A 16 3.12 19.90 15.95
CA ASP A 16 2.94 19.42 17.34
C ASP A 16 1.65 18.60 17.63
N GLN A 17 0.82 18.35 16.62
CA GLN A 17 -0.32 17.46 16.73
C GLN A 17 -0.06 16.25 15.87
N THR A 18 0.66 15.25 16.40
CA THR A 18 0.84 13.97 15.73
C THR A 18 -0.55 13.44 15.38
N PRO A 19 -0.93 13.40 14.09
CA PRO A 19 -2.25 12.94 13.72
C PRO A 19 -2.41 11.46 14.11
N PRO A 20 -3.64 10.96 14.24
CA PRO A 20 -3.87 9.52 14.41
C PRO A 20 -3.15 8.74 13.30
N PHE A 21 -2.56 7.60 13.65
CA PHE A 21 -1.81 6.75 12.72
C PHE A 21 -2.55 6.52 11.39
N ALA A 22 -3.85 6.25 11.48
CA ALA A 22 -4.69 6.05 10.32
C ALA A 22 -4.75 7.25 9.36
N GLN A 23 -4.85 8.47 9.90
CA GLN A 23 -4.91 9.68 9.08
C GLN A 23 -3.56 9.93 8.38
N MET A 24 -2.45 9.73 9.11
CA MET A 24 -1.12 9.79 8.50
C MET A 24 -0.97 8.75 7.40
N LEU A 25 -1.43 7.52 7.62
CA LEU A 25 -1.35 6.44 6.63
C LEU A 25 -2.19 6.74 5.39
N GLY A 26 -3.41 7.28 5.55
CA GLY A 26 -4.24 7.70 4.42
C GLY A 26 -3.58 8.77 3.56
N GLN A 27 -3.00 9.79 4.20
CA GLN A 27 -2.27 10.84 3.50
C GLN A 27 -1.03 10.30 2.78
N LEU A 28 -0.23 9.47 3.46
CA LEU A 28 0.93 8.81 2.85
C LEU A 28 0.51 7.92 1.67
N PHE A 29 -0.56 7.15 1.84
CA PHE A 29 -1.09 6.25 0.83
C PHE A 29 -1.56 6.99 -0.42
N GLY A 30 -2.34 8.07 -0.25
CA GLY A 30 -2.85 8.88 -1.36
C GLY A 30 -1.74 9.52 -2.20
N ASN A 31 -0.57 9.71 -1.60
CA ASN A 31 0.60 10.27 -2.24
C ASN A 31 1.67 9.24 -2.64
N SER A 32 1.49 7.97 -2.30
CA SER A 32 2.41 6.87 -2.61
C SER A 32 2.16 6.33 -4.02
N ASN A 33 3.10 5.52 -4.55
CA ASN A 33 2.91 4.79 -5.81
C ASN A 33 2.20 3.44 -5.58
N GLY A 34 1.75 2.79 -6.67
CA GLY A 34 1.03 1.52 -6.63
C GLY A 34 1.74 0.42 -5.83
N ASP A 35 3.06 0.28 -5.94
CA ASP A 35 3.85 -0.71 -5.21
C ASP A 35 3.82 -0.50 -3.68
N ILE A 36 4.04 0.73 -3.22
CA ILE A 36 3.98 1.06 -1.79
C ILE A 36 2.54 0.87 -1.29
N LYS A 37 1.55 1.35 -2.06
CA LYS A 37 0.13 1.19 -1.76
C LYS A 37 -0.23 -0.29 -1.57
N ALA A 38 0.18 -1.14 -2.51
CA ALA A 38 -0.08 -2.58 -2.44
C ALA A 38 0.53 -3.20 -1.18
N ARG A 39 1.78 -2.85 -0.85
CA ARG A 39 2.44 -3.42 0.33
C ARG A 39 1.79 -2.99 1.65
N VAL A 40 1.39 -1.73 1.76
CA VAL A 40 0.63 -1.22 2.90
C VAL A 40 -0.70 -1.99 3.04
N LEU A 41 -1.45 -2.13 1.95
CA LEU A 41 -2.72 -2.87 1.96
C LEU A 41 -2.54 -4.33 2.38
N ASN A 42 -1.56 -5.03 1.81
CA ASN A 42 -1.27 -6.41 2.17
C ASN A 42 -0.89 -6.55 3.66
N SER A 43 -0.18 -5.57 4.22
CA SER A 43 0.18 -5.55 5.64
C SER A 43 -1.05 -5.35 6.54
N LEU A 44 -1.95 -4.42 6.16
CA LEU A 44 -3.21 -4.20 6.86
C LEU A 44 -4.12 -5.43 6.79
N ILE A 45 -4.19 -6.09 5.63
CA ILE A 45 -4.94 -7.34 5.43
C ILE A 45 -4.36 -8.47 6.28
N ALA A 46 -3.04 -8.57 6.37
CA ALA A 46 -2.39 -9.57 7.22
C ALA A 46 -2.70 -9.34 8.72
N ALA A 47 -2.80 -8.08 9.15
CA ALA A 47 -3.09 -7.74 10.54
C ALA A 47 -4.58 -7.86 10.92
N ALA A 48 -5.49 -7.44 10.04
CA ALA A 48 -6.91 -7.36 10.34
C ALA A 48 -7.77 -8.45 9.69
N GLY A 49 -7.24 -9.12 8.67
CA GLY A 49 -7.90 -10.15 7.86
C GLY A 49 -8.55 -9.61 6.58
N PRO A 50 -8.66 -10.44 5.52
CA PRO A 50 -9.19 -10.04 4.21
C PRO A 50 -10.68 -9.66 4.22
N GLY A 51 -11.46 -10.16 5.18
CA GLY A 51 -12.88 -9.82 5.29
C GLY A 51 -13.15 -8.34 5.63
N MET A 52 -12.20 -7.67 6.29
CA MET A 52 -12.33 -6.27 6.65
C MET A 52 -12.14 -5.34 5.44
N LEU A 53 -11.17 -5.64 4.57
CA LEU A 53 -10.96 -4.93 3.32
C LEU A 53 -12.22 -4.97 2.44
N SER A 54 -12.81 -6.16 2.26
CA SER A 54 -14.02 -6.32 1.47
C SER A 54 -15.17 -5.45 1.99
N ASN A 55 -15.33 -5.37 3.32
CA ASN A 55 -16.40 -4.58 3.92
C ASN A 55 -16.17 -3.07 3.72
N ILE A 56 -14.94 -2.59 3.90
CA ILE A 56 -14.60 -1.18 3.77
C ILE A 56 -14.66 -0.72 2.30
N LEU A 57 -14.22 -1.57 1.36
CA LEU A 57 -14.33 -1.27 -0.07
C LEU A 57 -15.77 -1.20 -0.54
N GLN A 58 -16.64 -2.12 -0.08
CA GLN A 58 -18.07 -2.07 -0.37
C GLN A 58 -18.71 -0.79 0.17
N LYS A 59 -18.35 -0.35 1.38
CA LYS A 59 -18.83 0.92 1.97
C LYS A 59 -18.41 2.13 1.13
N HIS A 60 -17.23 2.08 0.51
CA HIS A 60 -16.72 3.14 -0.37
C HIS A 60 -17.15 3.00 -1.84
N GLY A 61 -18.07 2.08 -2.15
CA GLY A 61 -18.60 1.91 -3.51
C GLY A 61 -17.69 1.14 -4.45
N ASN A 62 -16.66 0.45 -3.94
CA ASN A 62 -15.79 -0.42 -4.72
C ASN A 62 -16.15 -1.90 -4.44
N PRO A 63 -16.95 -2.57 -5.30
CA PRO A 63 -17.41 -3.92 -5.04
C PRO A 63 -16.31 -4.99 -5.24
N VAL A 64 -15.17 -4.60 -5.82
CA VAL A 64 -14.06 -5.51 -6.11
C VAL A 64 -13.14 -5.57 -4.90
N ALA A 65 -13.35 -6.56 -4.05
CA ALA A 65 -12.36 -6.95 -3.08
C ALA A 65 -11.27 -7.80 -3.77
N PRO A 66 -9.98 -7.49 -3.60
CA PRO A 66 -8.92 -8.32 -4.15
C PRO A 66 -8.99 -9.72 -3.53
N GLN A 67 -9.03 -10.74 -4.40
CA GLN A 67 -9.00 -12.14 -3.99
C GLN A 67 -7.53 -12.57 -3.88
N GLY A 68 -6.94 -12.40 -2.70
CA GLY A 68 -5.53 -12.71 -2.43
C GLY A 68 -4.69 -11.45 -2.20
N GLU A 69 -3.42 -11.49 -2.59
CA GLU A 69 -2.51 -10.35 -2.46
C GLU A 69 -2.96 -9.19 -3.37
N VAL A 70 -2.98 -7.98 -2.82
CA VAL A 70 -3.30 -6.77 -3.59
C VAL A 70 -2.13 -6.42 -4.49
N THR A 71 -2.37 -6.29 -5.79
CA THR A 71 -1.34 -5.85 -6.75
C THR A 71 -1.22 -4.32 -6.77
N ALA A 72 -0.11 -3.81 -7.32
CA ALA A 72 0.13 -2.36 -7.44
C ALA A 72 -0.98 -1.63 -8.20
N GLU A 73 -1.48 -2.25 -9.28
CA GLU A 73 -2.57 -1.71 -10.11
C GLU A 73 -3.90 -1.68 -9.35
N GLN A 74 -4.20 -2.73 -8.59
CA GLN A 74 -5.40 -2.77 -7.74
C GLN A 74 -5.32 -1.73 -6.64
N ALA A 75 -4.16 -1.61 -6.01
CA ALA A 75 -3.90 -0.68 -4.92
C ALA A 75 -4.03 0.78 -5.37
N ASP A 76 -3.67 1.09 -6.61
CA ASP A 76 -3.80 2.44 -7.16
C ASP A 76 -5.26 2.91 -7.23
N GLY A 77 -6.19 1.99 -7.51
CA GLY A 77 -7.64 2.25 -7.54
C GLY A 77 -8.32 2.32 -6.18
N ILE A 78 -7.60 2.09 -5.07
CA ILE A 78 -8.18 2.12 -3.72
C ILE A 78 -8.18 3.57 -3.22
N PRO A 79 -9.32 4.11 -2.73
CA PRO A 79 -9.36 5.46 -2.19
C PRO A 79 -8.62 5.55 -0.84
N ALA A 80 -7.91 6.66 -0.61
CA ALA A 80 -7.18 6.89 0.64
C ALA A 80 -8.08 6.81 1.89
N ALA A 81 -9.32 7.31 1.81
CA ALA A 81 -10.29 7.24 2.90
C ALA A 81 -10.62 5.78 3.32
N ALA A 82 -10.63 4.84 2.37
CA ALA A 82 -10.78 3.43 2.69
C ALA A 82 -9.57 2.91 3.47
N VAL A 83 -8.36 3.36 3.11
CA VAL A 83 -7.13 3.00 3.82
C VAL A 83 -7.10 3.56 5.23
N GLU A 84 -7.60 4.77 5.45
CA GLU A 84 -7.75 5.34 6.80
C GLU A 84 -8.65 4.47 7.67
N GLU A 85 -9.85 4.11 7.19
CA GLU A 85 -10.74 3.20 7.93
C GLU A 85 -10.08 1.82 8.18
N MET A 86 -9.34 1.29 7.21
CA MET A 86 -8.61 0.04 7.36
C MET A 86 -7.52 0.14 8.43
N ALA A 87 -6.76 1.22 8.43
CA ALA A 87 -5.71 1.47 9.41
C ALA A 87 -6.30 1.55 10.83
N GLN A 88 -7.41 2.28 11.01
CA GLN A 88 -8.09 2.40 12.31
C GLN A 88 -8.56 1.03 12.83
N GLN A 89 -9.17 0.23 11.97
CA GLN A 89 -9.65 -1.10 12.37
C GLN A 89 -8.51 -2.12 12.53
N ALA A 90 -7.42 -2.00 11.75
CA ALA A 90 -6.24 -2.83 11.92
C ALA A 90 -5.56 -2.51 13.26
N GLU A 91 -5.38 -1.23 13.60
CA GLU A 91 -4.85 -0.77 14.87
C GLU A 91 -5.70 -1.26 16.05
N SER A 92 -7.02 -1.15 15.94
CA SER A 92 -7.96 -1.63 16.97
C SER A 92 -7.86 -3.14 17.23
N LYS A 93 -7.53 -3.93 16.20
CA LYS A 93 -7.37 -5.40 16.31
C LYS A 93 -5.96 -5.81 16.70
N ASN A 94 -4.96 -5.11 16.17
CA ASN A 94 -3.54 -5.37 16.35
C ASN A 94 -2.80 -4.03 16.52
N PRO A 95 -2.62 -3.55 17.77
CA PRO A 95 -1.94 -2.29 18.00
C PRO A 95 -0.48 -2.28 17.51
N GLY A 96 0.16 -3.45 17.37
CA GLY A 96 1.52 -3.58 16.81
C GLY A 96 1.62 -3.27 15.31
N ILE A 97 0.50 -3.08 14.60
CA ILE A 97 0.53 -2.67 13.18
C ILE A 97 1.13 -1.27 13.00
N VAL A 98 0.99 -0.40 14.02
CA VAL A 98 1.55 0.95 14.01
C VAL A 98 3.07 0.88 13.93
N ASP A 99 3.69 0.08 14.81
CA ASP A 99 5.13 -0.17 14.77
C ASP A 99 5.56 -0.83 13.45
N GLN A 100 4.86 -1.86 12.97
CA GLN A 100 5.22 -2.56 11.73
C GLN A 100 5.21 -1.64 10.49
N ILE A 101 4.18 -0.81 10.35
CA ILE A 101 4.07 0.12 9.22
C ILE A 101 5.07 1.26 9.36
N SER A 102 5.30 1.75 10.58
CA SER A 102 6.28 2.80 10.86
C SER A 102 7.71 2.33 10.55
N ASP A 103 8.06 1.12 11.00
CA ASP A 103 9.34 0.46 10.75
C ASP A 103 9.54 0.23 9.24
N PHE A 104 8.51 -0.25 8.53
CA PHE A 104 8.54 -0.36 7.08
C PHE A 104 8.86 0.97 6.38
N TYR A 105 8.20 2.07 6.71
CA TYR A 105 8.51 3.37 6.09
C TYR A 105 9.89 3.91 6.51
N ALA A 106 10.36 3.62 7.71
CA ALA A 106 11.66 4.05 8.21
C ALA A 106 12.83 3.24 7.61
N GLU A 107 12.66 1.94 7.41
CA GLU A 107 13.69 1.01 6.91
C GLU A 107 13.78 0.95 5.38
N HIS A 108 12.86 1.59 4.65
CA HIS A 108 12.79 1.49 3.19
C HIS A 108 13.10 2.79 2.39
N PRO A 109 14.27 3.46 2.57
CA PRO A 109 14.84 4.29 1.49
C PRO A 109 15.34 3.46 0.29
N THR A 110 15.34 2.13 0.43
CA THR A 110 15.87 1.10 -0.48
C THR A 110 14.90 0.62 -1.58
N LEU A 111 13.64 1.09 -1.61
CA LEU A 111 12.64 0.64 -2.60
C LEU A 111 13.03 0.90 -4.05
N VAL A 112 13.98 1.82 -4.31
CA VAL A 112 14.56 2.07 -5.64
C VAL A 112 15.51 0.93 -6.09
N GLN A 113 16.14 0.20 -5.17
CA GLN A 113 17.13 -0.85 -5.52
C GLN A 113 16.47 -2.21 -5.79
N THR A 114 15.38 -2.53 -5.10
CA THR A 114 14.69 -3.83 -5.23
C THR A 114 13.81 -3.89 -6.49
N LEU A 115 13.24 -2.75 -6.91
CA LEU A 115 12.51 -2.63 -8.18
C LEU A 115 13.42 -2.93 -9.39
N GLY A 116 14.71 -2.61 -9.30
CA GLY A 116 15.70 -2.95 -10.34
C GLY A 116 15.99 -4.46 -10.46
N ALA A 117 15.89 -5.21 -9.37
CA ALA A 117 16.19 -6.65 -9.37
C ALA A 117 14.98 -7.53 -9.70
N LEU A 118 13.78 -7.16 -9.24
CA LEU A 118 12.55 -7.94 -9.47
C LEU A 118 11.99 -7.76 -10.89
N ALA A 119 12.16 -6.59 -11.51
CA ALA A 119 11.75 -6.36 -12.90
C ALA A 119 12.51 -7.26 -13.90
N VAL A 120 13.80 -7.54 -13.64
CA VAL A 120 14.61 -8.44 -14.49
C VAL A 120 14.10 -9.88 -14.41
N GLY A 121 13.69 -10.35 -13.22
CA GLY A 121 13.12 -11.68 -13.04
C GLY A 121 11.79 -11.88 -13.79
N MET A 122 10.91 -10.86 -13.80
CA MET A 122 9.66 -10.92 -14.55
C MET A 122 9.83 -10.75 -16.07
N ALA A 123 10.77 -9.92 -16.53
CA ALA A 123 11.09 -9.80 -17.95
C ALA A 123 11.58 -11.14 -18.55
N MET A 124 12.41 -11.89 -17.82
CA MET A 124 12.86 -13.23 -18.24
C MET A 124 11.71 -14.26 -18.29
N LYS A 125 10.75 -14.16 -17.37
CA LYS A 125 9.55 -15.01 -17.35
C LYS A 125 8.62 -14.73 -18.55
N HIS A 126 8.55 -13.49 -19.02
CA HIS A 126 7.74 -13.12 -20.18
C HIS A 126 8.39 -13.54 -21.51
N MET A 127 9.72 -13.46 -21.63
CA MET A 127 10.47 -13.95 -22.81
C MET A 127 10.40 -15.48 -22.98
N SER A 128 10.14 -16.21 -21.89
CA SER A 128 10.05 -17.68 -21.90
C SER A 128 8.65 -18.20 -22.28
N GLY A 129 7.64 -17.33 -22.33
CA GLY A 129 6.26 -17.68 -22.70
C GLY A 129 5.92 -17.52 -24.19
N GLN A 130 6.77 -16.86 -24.98
CA GLN A 130 6.45 -16.48 -26.37
C GLN A 130 7.12 -17.35 -27.46
N LYS A 131 7.67 -18.51 -27.10
CA LYS A 131 8.19 -19.48 -28.07
C LYS A 131 7.72 -20.89 -27.73
N ARG A 132 6.45 -21.20 -27.97
CA ARG A 132 5.93 -22.59 -28.10
C ARG A 132 4.46 -22.57 -28.53
N GLY A 133 4.26 -22.59 -29.86
CA GLY A 133 2.94 -22.68 -30.46
C GLY A 133 2.96 -22.39 -31.96
N MET A 134 3.91 -22.98 -32.69
CA MET A 134 3.89 -23.03 -34.15
C MET A 134 4.08 -24.50 -34.55
N PHE A 135 2.96 -25.18 -34.77
CA PHE A 135 2.81 -26.38 -35.58
C PHE A 135 1.44 -26.31 -36.25
#